data_AF-A0ABD1WH63-F1
#
_entry.id   AF-A0ABD1WH63-F1
#
_cell.length_a   1.000
_cell.length_b   1.000
_cell.length_c   1.000
_cell.angle_alpha   90.00
_cell.angle_beta   90.00
_cell.angle_gamma   90.00
#
_symmetry.space_group_name_H-M   'P 1'
#
loop_
_entity.id
_entity.type
_entity.pdbx_description
1 polymer ?
#
loop_
_entity_poly.entity_id
_entity_poly.type
_entity_poly.pdbx_seq_one_letter_code
_entity_poly.pdbx_strand_id
1 'polypeptide(L)'
;MASFSAVAYYIPYSSSFFPNKPPKFNNRRRNPVVKFTCKAKNGETSPGKLDRRDVLLGLGGLYSTTSLSANPMALADPALPDFKDCIDATQPNKTLINCCPPAVSGINDYVPSATTVNTRISAQSVEVGSDYYNKYTEAIQKMKNLSPSDPRNFRQQANVHCAYCDGGYTLQGSPKLLYEIHNSWLFFPWHRW
;
A
#
# COMPACT_ATOMS: atom_id res chain seq x y z
N MET A 1 -40.61 -9.29 21.89
CA MET A 1 -39.83 -8.12 22.37
C MET A 1 -38.86 -8.62 23.42
N ALA A 2 -37.63 -8.94 23.03
CA ALA A 2 -36.59 -9.43 23.93
C ALA A 2 -35.56 -8.31 24.12
N SER A 3 -35.44 -7.86 25.37
CA SER A 3 -34.60 -6.75 25.80
C SER A 3 -33.19 -7.27 26.07
N PHE A 4 -32.19 -6.75 25.37
CA PHE A 4 -30.78 -7.03 25.63
C PHE A 4 -30.19 -5.90 26.48
N SER A 5 -29.92 -6.19 27.75
CA SER A 5 -29.16 -5.31 28.64
C SER A 5 -27.67 -5.48 28.37
N ALA A 6 -26.99 -4.41 27.96
CA ALA A 6 -25.54 -4.38 27.79
C ALA A 6 -24.86 -4.18 29.15
N VAL A 7 -24.11 -5.19 29.61
CA VAL A 7 -23.23 -5.08 30.78
C VAL A 7 -21.89 -4.53 30.31
N ALA A 8 -21.61 -3.27 30.62
CA ALA A 8 -20.31 -2.64 30.37
C ALA A 8 -19.30 -3.13 31.43
N TYR A 9 -18.37 -4.00 31.03
CA TYR A 9 -17.21 -4.34 31.85
C TYR A 9 -16.18 -3.22 31.78
N TYR A 10 -16.12 -2.40 32.83
CA TYR A 10 -15.02 -1.46 33.05
C TYR A 10 -13.80 -2.22 33.59
N ILE A 11 -12.73 -2.27 32.79
CA ILE A 11 -11.41 -2.75 33.23
C ILE A 11 -10.69 -1.56 33.90
N PRO A 12 -10.37 -1.59 35.19
CA PRO A 12 -9.56 -0.55 35.79
C PRO A 12 -8.09 -0.75 35.41
N TYR A 13 -7.55 0.15 34.57
CA TYR A 13 -6.12 0.29 34.38
C TYR A 13 -5.52 0.99 35.61
N SER A 14 -4.94 0.20 36.51
CA SER A 14 -4.16 0.71 37.64
C SER A 14 -2.81 1.21 37.12
N SER A 15 -2.59 2.52 37.20
CA SER A 15 -1.30 3.16 36.92
C SER A 15 -0.50 3.26 38.22
N SER A 16 0.50 2.40 38.38
CA SER A 16 1.48 2.51 39.46
C SER A 16 2.75 3.14 38.91
N PHE A 17 2.92 4.44 39.16
CA PHE A 17 4.20 5.13 39.00
C PHE A 17 5.04 4.92 40.26
N PHE A 18 6.18 4.22 40.13
CA PHE A 18 7.31 4.38 41.05
C PHE A 18 8.63 4.46 40.27
N PRO A 19 9.53 5.39 40.64
CA PRO A 19 10.72 5.70 39.87
C PRO A 19 11.89 4.81 40.30
N ASN A 20 12.38 3.94 39.42
CA ASN A 20 13.65 3.24 39.65
C ASN A 20 14.80 3.93 38.90
N LYS A 21 15.84 4.25 39.65
CA LYS A 21 17.07 4.97 39.25
C LYS A 21 17.81 4.25 38.12
N PRO A 22 18.50 4.98 37.21
CA PRO A 22 19.25 4.36 36.12
C PRO A 22 20.56 3.72 36.62
N PRO A 23 21.05 2.64 35.99
CA PRO A 23 22.37 2.09 36.25
C PRO A 23 23.46 3.04 35.74
N LYS A 24 24.57 3.12 36.48
CA LYS A 24 25.78 3.86 36.10
C LYS A 24 26.36 3.25 34.82
N PHE A 25 26.37 4.00 33.73
CA PHE A 25 27.01 3.60 32.48
C PHE A 25 28.45 4.14 32.41
N ASN A 26 29.40 3.25 32.15
CA ASN A 26 30.81 3.56 31.92
C ASN A 26 30.99 4.34 30.60
N ASN A 27 31.92 5.31 30.64
CA ASN A 27 32.38 6.10 29.49
C ASN A 27 32.82 5.21 28.32
N ARG A 28 32.30 5.48 27.11
CA ARG A 28 33.11 5.62 25.88
C ARG A 28 32.32 6.15 24.68
N ARG A 29 32.91 7.19 24.06
CA ARG A 29 32.67 7.83 22.75
C ARG A 29 31.26 8.41 22.53
N ARG A 30 31.10 9.68 22.94
CA ARG A 30 29.98 10.54 22.53
C ARG A 30 30.16 10.88 21.03
N ASN A 31 29.21 10.45 20.19
CA ASN A 31 28.97 11.13 18.91
C ASN A 31 28.61 12.60 19.21
N PRO A 32 29.01 13.58 18.38
CA PRO A 32 28.64 14.96 18.62
C PRO A 32 27.12 15.09 18.48
N VAL A 33 26.43 15.22 19.61
CA VAL A 33 25.05 15.66 19.63
C VAL A 33 25.06 17.13 19.20
N VAL A 34 24.74 17.39 17.94
CA VAL A 34 24.58 18.75 17.44
C VAL A 34 23.32 19.32 18.08
N LYS A 35 23.51 20.09 19.15
CA LYS A 35 22.43 20.86 19.77
C LYS A 35 22.17 22.10 18.91
N PHE A 36 21.09 22.08 18.13
CA PHE A 36 20.59 23.29 17.50
C PHE A 36 19.88 24.13 18.56
N THR A 37 20.39 25.35 18.80
CA THR A 37 19.73 26.37 19.61
C THR A 37 19.26 27.48 18.67
N CYS A 38 17.95 27.60 18.51
CA CYS A 38 17.37 28.69 17.72
C CYS A 38 17.35 29.96 18.56
N LYS A 39 18.24 30.90 18.26
CA LYS A 39 18.20 32.26 18.81
C LYS A 39 17.66 33.19 17.73
N ALA A 40 16.40 33.58 17.83
CA ALA A 40 15.82 34.59 16.95
C ALA A 40 16.36 35.96 17.35
N LYS A 41 17.23 36.55 16.50
CA LYS A 41 17.49 38.00 16.52
C LYS A 41 16.52 38.66 15.54
N ASN A 42 15.76 39.62 16.05
CA ASN A 42 14.94 40.51 15.24
C ASN A 42 15.82 41.32 14.29
N GLY A 43 15.43 41.32 13.01
CA GLY A 43 15.79 42.31 12.00
C GLY A 43 17.26 42.48 11.67
N GLU A 44 17.71 41.82 10.60
CA GLU A 44 18.62 42.41 9.60
C GLU A 44 18.83 41.39 8.45
N THR A 45 18.50 41.81 7.24
CA THR A 45 18.46 41.00 6.02
C THR A 45 19.89 40.87 5.48
N SER A 46 20.58 39.79 5.83
CA SER A 46 21.84 39.40 5.18
C SER A 46 21.59 38.41 4.04
N PRO A 47 22.29 38.52 2.90
CA PRO A 47 22.15 37.59 1.79
C PRO A 47 22.73 36.24 2.22
N GLY A 48 21.89 35.19 2.21
CA GLY A 48 22.27 33.84 2.63
C GLY A 48 21.43 33.24 3.76
N LYS A 49 20.41 33.95 4.26
CA LYS A 49 19.46 33.39 5.22
C LYS A 49 18.33 32.67 4.48
N LEU A 50 18.44 31.35 4.39
CA LEU A 50 17.36 30.49 3.90
C LEU A 50 16.19 30.57 4.89
N ASP A 51 15.04 31.07 4.45
CA ASP A 51 13.80 31.04 5.24
C ASP A 51 13.32 29.58 5.34
N ARG A 52 12.51 29.23 6.36
CA ARG A 52 12.02 27.83 6.49
C ARG A 52 11.19 27.40 5.27
N ARG A 53 10.68 28.38 4.51
CA ARG A 53 9.96 28.20 3.25
C ARG A 53 10.89 27.93 2.06
N ASP A 54 12.17 28.24 2.18
CA ASP A 54 13.19 28.03 1.14
C ASP A 54 13.88 26.67 1.23
N VAL A 55 13.62 25.87 2.27
CA VAL A 55 14.15 24.49 2.36
C VAL A 55 13.56 23.59 1.27
N LEU A 56 12.33 23.86 0.84
CA LEU A 56 11.69 23.15 -0.28
C LEU A 56 12.03 23.76 -1.65
N LEU A 57 12.48 25.02 -1.70
CA LEU A 57 12.96 25.66 -2.93
C LEU A 57 14.45 25.37 -3.18
N GLY A 58 15.24 25.16 -2.13
CA GLY A 58 16.64 24.71 -2.20
C GLY A 58 16.81 23.22 -2.51
N LEU A 59 15.72 22.44 -2.48
CA LEU A 59 15.65 21.03 -2.90
C LEU A 59 14.87 20.83 -4.21
N GLY A 60 14.34 21.91 -4.82
CA GLY A 60 13.36 21.80 -5.90
C GLY A 60 13.40 22.90 -6.95
N GLY A 61 14.49 23.68 -7.06
CA GLY A 61 14.54 24.82 -7.96
C GLY A 61 15.89 25.02 -8.65
N LEU A 62 16.14 24.28 -9.72
CA LEU A 62 16.76 24.85 -10.93
C LEU A 62 16.34 24.02 -12.15
N TYR A 63 15.63 24.67 -13.05
CA TYR A 63 15.18 24.11 -14.31
C TYR A 63 16.39 23.67 -15.14
N SER A 64 16.41 22.37 -15.46
CA SER A 64 17.18 21.71 -16.52
C SER A 64 18.72 21.77 -16.47
N THR A 65 19.28 20.56 -16.49
CA THR A 65 20.64 20.15 -16.85
C THR A 65 21.67 20.03 -15.70
N THR A 66 22.15 18.78 -15.57
CA THR A 66 23.38 18.32 -14.89
C THR A 66 23.48 18.41 -13.37
N SER A 67 22.89 17.43 -12.66
CA SER A 67 23.63 16.51 -11.77
C SER A 67 22.69 15.46 -11.17
N LEU A 68 22.21 14.54 -12.00
CA LEU A 68 21.71 13.26 -11.50
C LEU A 68 22.93 12.38 -11.15
N SER A 69 23.75 12.82 -10.19
CA SER A 69 24.59 11.83 -9.50
C SER A 69 23.58 10.92 -8.82
N ALA A 70 23.39 9.71 -9.36
CA ALA A 70 22.54 8.71 -8.75
C ALA A 70 23.08 8.45 -7.35
N ASN A 71 22.55 9.18 -6.36
CA ASN A 71 22.81 8.90 -4.96
C ASN A 71 22.20 7.52 -4.73
N PRO A 72 22.99 6.47 -4.46
CA PRO A 72 22.46 5.11 -4.31
C PRO A 72 21.42 5.02 -3.18
N MET A 73 21.52 5.95 -2.22
CA MET A 73 20.60 6.13 -1.09
C MET A 73 19.25 6.78 -1.47
N ALA A 74 19.09 7.28 -2.69
CA ALA A 74 17.87 7.89 -3.21
C ALA A 74 17.21 7.03 -4.31
N LEU A 75 17.73 5.82 -4.57
CA LEU A 75 17.11 4.87 -5.48
C LEU A 75 15.97 4.18 -4.74
N ALA A 76 14.74 4.37 -5.21
CA ALA A 76 13.59 3.69 -4.65
C ALA A 76 13.65 2.20 -4.97
N ASP A 77 13.37 1.36 -3.97
CA ASP A 77 13.17 -0.08 -4.14
C ASP A 77 11.66 -0.35 -4.15
N PRO A 78 11.04 -0.60 -5.32
CA PRO A 78 9.60 -0.78 -5.41
C PRO A 78 9.18 -2.08 -4.73
N ALA A 79 8.09 -2.03 -3.97
CA ALA A 79 7.49 -3.24 -3.41
C ALA A 79 6.83 -4.04 -4.54
N LEU A 80 7.47 -5.12 -4.98
CA LEU A 80 6.94 -6.05 -5.97
C LEU A 80 6.65 -7.42 -5.32
N PRO A 81 5.55 -8.09 -5.69
CA PRO A 81 5.34 -9.47 -5.28
C PRO A 81 6.24 -10.42 -6.07
N ASP A 82 6.60 -11.55 -5.47
CA ASP A 82 7.19 -12.67 -6.20
C ASP A 82 6.09 -13.48 -6.90
N PHE A 83 5.86 -13.18 -8.18
CA PHE A 83 4.79 -13.78 -8.98
C PHE A 83 5.04 -15.26 -9.33
N LYS A 84 6.27 -15.77 -9.16
CA LYS A 84 6.62 -17.15 -9.54
C LYS A 84 6.17 -18.14 -8.47
N ASP A 85 6.27 -17.73 -7.22
CA ASP A 85 6.07 -18.58 -6.05
C ASP A 85 4.82 -18.16 -5.30
N CYS A 86 3.67 -18.44 -5.91
CA CYS A 86 2.37 -18.32 -5.23
C CYS A 86 2.18 -19.45 -4.22
N ILE A 87 1.73 -19.10 -3.02
CA ILE A 87 1.45 -20.02 -1.92
C ILE A 87 -0.02 -19.98 -1.52
N ASP A 88 -0.46 -20.98 -0.75
CA ASP A 88 -1.82 -20.97 -0.19
C ASP A 88 -2.00 -19.78 0.76
N ALA A 89 -3.08 -19.03 0.53
CA ALA A 89 -3.44 -17.87 1.33
C ALA A 89 -4.10 -18.31 2.65
N THR A 90 -4.03 -17.44 3.67
CA THR A 90 -4.62 -17.69 4.99
C THR A 90 -5.88 -16.86 5.18
N GLN A 91 -7.03 -17.53 5.30
CA GLN A 91 -8.29 -16.86 5.60
C GLN A 91 -8.33 -16.30 7.04
N PRO A 92 -9.26 -15.38 7.35
CA PRO A 92 -9.42 -14.83 8.71
C PRO A 92 -9.70 -15.89 9.80
N ASN A 93 -10.32 -17.02 9.43
CA ASN A 93 -10.56 -18.18 10.30
C ASN A 93 -9.33 -19.12 10.43
N LYS A 94 -8.18 -18.73 9.86
CA LYS A 94 -6.92 -19.48 9.80
C LYS A 94 -6.95 -20.75 8.93
N THR A 95 -7.94 -20.91 8.06
CA THR A 95 -7.91 -22.01 7.08
C THR A 95 -7.14 -21.60 5.84
N LEU A 96 -6.40 -22.56 5.27
CA LEU A 96 -5.67 -22.36 4.02
C LEU A 96 -6.64 -22.41 2.84
N ILE A 97 -6.43 -21.52 1.87
CA ILE A 97 -7.16 -21.50 0.61
C ILE A 97 -6.20 -21.31 -0.56
N ASN A 98 -6.35 -22.15 -1.58
CA ASN A 98 -5.60 -21.99 -2.81
C ASN A 98 -6.28 -20.96 -3.71
N CYS A 99 -5.60 -19.82 -3.89
CA CYS A 99 -6.03 -18.71 -4.74
C CYS A 99 -5.02 -18.43 -5.86
N CYS A 100 -4.10 -19.37 -6.11
CA CYS A 100 -3.04 -19.14 -7.07
C CYS A 100 -3.59 -19.09 -8.50
N PRO A 101 -3.14 -18.12 -9.31
CA PRO A 101 -3.54 -18.06 -10.70
C PRO A 101 -3.00 -19.27 -11.47
N PRO A 102 -3.61 -19.63 -12.61
CA PRO A 102 -3.04 -20.62 -13.51
C PRO A 102 -1.60 -20.25 -13.92
N ALA A 103 -0.77 -21.24 -14.19
CA ALA A 103 0.60 -21.03 -14.63
C ALA A 103 0.64 -20.17 -15.91
N VAL A 104 1.49 -19.13 -15.90
CA VAL A 104 1.71 -18.22 -17.03
C VAL A 104 3.05 -18.50 -17.69
N SER A 105 3.12 -18.36 -19.02
CA SER A 105 4.34 -18.59 -19.80
C SER A 105 5.31 -17.39 -19.82
N GLY A 106 4.89 -16.24 -19.30
CA GLY A 106 5.72 -15.03 -19.22
C GLY A 106 4.92 -13.81 -18.74
N ILE A 107 5.63 -12.79 -18.28
CA ILE A 107 5.08 -11.49 -17.86
C ILE A 107 5.66 -10.44 -18.82
N ASN A 108 4.79 -9.61 -19.38
CA ASN A 108 5.17 -8.52 -20.29
C ASN A 108 4.81 -7.17 -19.67
N ASP A 109 5.60 -6.14 -19.96
CA ASP A 109 5.29 -4.78 -19.54
C ASP A 109 4.00 -4.27 -20.20
N TYR A 110 3.11 -3.70 -19.41
CA TYR A 110 1.86 -3.14 -19.91
C TYR A 110 2.13 -1.85 -20.69
N VAL A 111 1.74 -1.83 -21.96
CA VAL A 111 1.76 -0.63 -22.81
C VAL A 111 0.32 -0.26 -23.17
N PRO A 112 -0.18 0.93 -22.78
CA PRO A 112 -1.51 1.38 -23.17
C PRO A 112 -1.64 1.41 -24.70
N SER A 113 -2.60 0.65 -25.24
CA SER A 113 -2.82 0.53 -26.69
C SER A 113 -4.17 1.11 -27.16
N ALA A 114 -5.01 1.57 -26.24
CA ALA A 114 -6.33 2.07 -26.57
C ALA A 114 -6.26 3.43 -27.30
N THR A 115 -6.75 3.48 -28.53
CA THR A 115 -6.88 4.72 -29.32
C THR A 115 -8.15 5.50 -28.96
N THR A 116 -9.15 4.82 -28.39
CA THR A 116 -10.44 5.39 -28.02
C THR A 116 -10.67 5.19 -26.53
N VAL A 117 -10.96 6.27 -25.82
CA VAL A 117 -11.33 6.23 -24.40
C VAL A 117 -12.84 6.12 -24.30
N ASN A 118 -13.33 5.03 -23.73
CA ASN A 118 -14.75 4.86 -23.40
C ASN A 118 -14.98 5.27 -21.95
N THR A 119 -15.91 6.20 -21.72
CA THR A 119 -16.34 6.55 -20.36
C THR A 119 -17.20 5.42 -19.80
N ARG A 120 -16.76 4.84 -18.68
CA ARG A 120 -17.56 3.86 -17.93
C ARG A 120 -18.52 4.57 -16.99
N ILE A 121 -19.77 4.12 -16.95
CA ILE A 121 -20.77 4.64 -16.04
C ILE A 121 -20.45 4.13 -14.64
N SER A 122 -20.45 5.03 -13.65
CA SER A 122 -20.25 4.65 -12.26
C SER A 122 -21.42 3.82 -11.75
N ALA A 123 -21.15 2.76 -10.97
CA ALA A 123 -22.16 1.78 -10.57
C ALA A 123 -23.40 2.40 -9.89
N GLN A 124 -23.22 3.45 -9.08
CA GLN A 124 -24.31 4.17 -8.41
C GLN A 124 -25.27 4.92 -9.36
N SER A 125 -24.88 5.10 -10.62
CA SER A 125 -25.68 5.79 -11.65
C SER A 125 -26.38 4.81 -12.60
N VAL A 126 -26.21 3.50 -12.39
CA VAL A 126 -26.81 2.47 -13.24
C VAL A 126 -28.21 2.13 -12.72
N GLU A 127 -29.22 2.39 -13.53
CA GLU A 127 -30.60 2.00 -13.23
C GLU A 127 -30.82 0.50 -13.51
N VAL A 128 -31.53 -0.19 -12.60
CA VAL A 128 -31.88 -1.60 -12.73
C VAL A 128 -32.83 -1.79 -13.92
N GLY A 129 -32.53 -2.75 -14.79
CA GLY A 129 -33.31 -3.05 -15.99
C GLY A 129 -32.97 -2.20 -17.21
N SER A 130 -32.12 -1.18 -17.07
CA SER A 130 -31.57 -0.43 -18.21
C SER A 130 -30.76 -1.33 -19.16
N ASP A 131 -30.58 -0.90 -20.42
CA ASP A 131 -29.75 -1.61 -21.40
C ASP A 131 -28.32 -1.85 -20.89
N TYR A 132 -27.75 -0.89 -20.17
CA TYR A 132 -26.42 -1.03 -19.56
C TYR A 132 -26.42 -2.12 -18.48
N TYR A 133 -27.43 -2.12 -17.60
CA TYR A 133 -27.59 -3.13 -16.55
C TYR A 133 -27.74 -4.54 -17.14
N ASN A 134 -28.55 -4.68 -18.18
CA ASN A 134 -28.77 -5.97 -18.85
C ASN A 134 -27.47 -6.47 -19.52
N LYS A 135 -26.74 -5.59 -20.22
CA LYS A 135 -25.43 -5.91 -20.81
C LYS A 135 -24.40 -6.32 -19.75
N TYR A 136 -24.35 -5.61 -18.63
CA TYR A 136 -23.47 -5.95 -17.51
C TYR A 136 -23.81 -7.32 -16.91
N THR A 137 -25.10 -7.58 -16.69
CA THR A 137 -25.60 -8.87 -16.17
C THR A 137 -25.22 -10.02 -17.10
N GLU A 138 -25.43 -9.86 -18.41
CA GLU A 138 -25.03 -10.84 -19.42
C GLU A 138 -23.51 -11.06 -19.43
N ALA A 139 -22.71 -10.00 -19.30
CA ALA A 139 -21.26 -10.10 -19.24
C ALA A 139 -20.78 -10.91 -18.01
N ILE A 140 -21.38 -10.70 -16.83
CA ILE A 140 -21.08 -11.48 -15.63
C ILE A 140 -21.49 -12.94 -15.80
N GLN A 141 -22.64 -13.22 -16.44
CA GLN A 141 -23.05 -14.60 -16.75
C GLN A 141 -22.05 -15.29 -17.68
N LYS A 142 -21.61 -14.60 -18.74
CA LYS A 142 -20.55 -15.12 -19.64
C LYS A 142 -19.26 -15.40 -18.89
N MET A 143 -18.83 -14.50 -18.00
CA MET A 143 -17.64 -14.67 -17.18
C MET A 143 -17.73 -15.88 -16.24
N LYS A 144 -18.91 -16.14 -15.66
CA LYS A 144 -19.16 -17.32 -14.82
C LYS A 144 -19.17 -18.64 -15.61
N ASN A 145 -19.60 -18.60 -16.86
CA ASN A 145 -19.69 -19.76 -17.74
C ASN A 145 -18.37 -20.14 -18.45
N LEU A 146 -17.32 -19.33 -18.31
CA LEU A 146 -15.97 -19.70 -18.78
C LEU A 146 -15.47 -20.96 -18.07
N SER A 147 -14.51 -21.66 -18.69
CA SER A 147 -13.84 -22.79 -18.05
C SER A 147 -13.31 -22.39 -16.66
N PRO A 148 -13.43 -23.24 -15.62
CA PRO A 148 -12.87 -22.95 -14.30
C PRO A 148 -11.36 -22.65 -14.30
N SER A 149 -10.61 -23.17 -15.29
CA SER A 149 -9.18 -22.93 -15.47
C SER A 149 -8.86 -21.65 -16.26
N ASP A 150 -9.84 -21.03 -16.92
CA ASP A 150 -9.64 -19.78 -17.64
C ASP A 150 -9.36 -18.66 -16.62
N PRO A 151 -8.23 -17.93 -16.70
CA PRO A 151 -7.90 -16.87 -15.74
C PRO A 151 -8.92 -15.73 -15.71
N ARG A 152 -9.78 -15.61 -16.73
CA ARG A 152 -10.86 -14.64 -16.81
C ARG A 152 -12.17 -15.13 -16.18
N ASN A 153 -12.25 -16.40 -15.78
CA ASN A 153 -13.42 -16.94 -15.09
C ASN A 153 -13.72 -16.13 -13.82
N PHE A 154 -14.99 -15.97 -13.49
CA PHE A 154 -15.45 -15.19 -12.34
C PHE A 154 -14.74 -15.57 -11.02
N ARG A 155 -14.53 -16.87 -10.78
CA ARG A 155 -13.80 -17.35 -9.59
C ARG A 155 -12.31 -17.03 -9.65
N GLN A 156 -11.69 -17.14 -10.83
CA GLN A 156 -10.27 -16.82 -11.01
C GLN A 156 -10.02 -15.32 -10.81
N GLN A 157 -10.93 -14.46 -11.25
CA GLN A 157 -10.89 -13.02 -10.95
C GLN A 157 -11.02 -12.74 -9.45
N ALA A 158 -11.88 -13.46 -8.72
CA ALA A 158 -11.97 -13.34 -7.26
C ALA A 158 -10.69 -13.83 -6.55
N ASN A 159 -10.06 -14.88 -7.08
CA ASN A 159 -8.81 -15.41 -6.55
C ASN A 159 -7.65 -14.40 -6.66
N VAL A 160 -7.68 -13.46 -7.63
CA VAL A 160 -6.70 -12.36 -7.69
C VAL A 160 -6.72 -11.57 -6.40
N HIS A 161 -7.88 -11.16 -5.90
CA HIS A 161 -7.97 -10.44 -4.62
C HIS A 161 -7.42 -11.29 -3.47
N CYS A 162 -7.85 -12.56 -3.37
CA CYS A 162 -7.36 -13.45 -2.32
C CYS A 162 -5.82 -13.58 -2.32
N ALA A 163 -5.20 -13.75 -3.48
CA ALA A 163 -3.75 -13.95 -3.56
C ALA A 163 -2.94 -12.71 -3.10
N TYR A 164 -3.40 -11.49 -3.38
CA TYR A 164 -2.69 -10.26 -3.00
C TYR A 164 -3.01 -9.74 -1.60
N CYS A 165 -4.11 -10.22 -1.00
CA CYS A 165 -4.68 -9.66 0.22
C CYS A 165 -4.71 -10.63 1.41
N ASP A 166 -4.57 -11.93 1.15
CA ASP A 166 -4.63 -12.97 2.19
C ASP A 166 -3.31 -13.77 2.26
N GLY A 167 -2.22 -13.21 1.72
CA GLY A 167 -0.88 -13.77 1.83
C GLY A 167 -0.53 -14.84 0.81
N GLY A 168 -1.08 -14.77 -0.41
CA GLY A 168 -0.73 -15.69 -1.50
C GLY A 168 0.63 -15.40 -2.16
N TYR A 169 1.24 -14.23 -1.91
CA TYR A 169 2.56 -13.86 -2.42
C TYR A 169 3.48 -13.38 -1.30
N THR A 170 4.78 -13.47 -1.56
CA THR A 170 5.83 -12.84 -0.74
C THR A 170 6.41 -11.62 -1.43
N LEU A 171 7.03 -10.73 -0.66
CA LEU A 171 7.77 -9.60 -1.21
C LEU A 171 9.03 -10.09 -1.93
N GLN A 172 9.25 -9.64 -3.15
CA GLN A 172 10.43 -10.00 -3.94
C GLN A 172 11.72 -9.69 -3.17
N GLY A 173 12.63 -10.66 -3.10
CA GLY A 173 13.89 -10.55 -2.33
C GLY A 173 13.72 -10.68 -0.81
N SER A 174 12.50 -10.83 -0.30
CA SER A 174 12.18 -10.98 1.13
C SER A 174 11.14 -12.09 1.35
N PRO A 175 11.49 -13.38 1.16
CA PRO A 175 10.54 -14.51 1.19
C PRO A 175 9.87 -14.76 2.54
N LYS A 176 10.32 -14.09 3.61
CA LYS A 176 9.70 -14.15 4.95
C LYS A 176 8.60 -13.11 5.16
N LEU A 177 8.46 -12.15 4.23
CA LEU A 177 7.49 -11.08 4.29
C LEU A 177 6.39 -11.36 3.27
N LEU A 178 5.15 -11.46 3.75
CA LEU A 178 3.98 -11.54 2.87
C LEU A 178 3.77 -10.21 2.16
N TYR A 179 3.36 -10.28 0.90
CA TYR A 179 2.95 -9.12 0.14
C TYR A 179 1.50 -8.80 0.50
N GLU A 180 1.23 -7.53 0.84
CA GLU A 180 -0.09 -7.05 1.25
C GLU A 180 -0.38 -5.71 0.58
N ILE A 181 -1.51 -5.63 -0.11
CA ILE A 181 -1.93 -4.40 -0.81
C ILE A 181 -2.84 -3.54 0.06
N HIS A 182 -3.44 -4.09 1.11
CA HIS A 182 -4.24 -3.35 2.08
C HIS A 182 -3.37 -2.57 3.07
N ASN A 183 -4.00 -1.58 3.73
CA ASN A 183 -3.39 -0.79 4.81
C ASN A 183 -2.08 -0.09 4.42
N SER A 184 -1.88 0.14 3.11
CA SER A 184 -0.70 0.82 2.57
C SER A 184 -1.10 1.74 1.42
N TRP A 185 -0.15 2.51 0.92
CA TRP A 185 -0.30 3.34 -0.27
C TRP A 185 -0.56 2.56 -1.57
N LEU A 186 -0.42 1.22 -1.57
CA LEU A 186 -0.67 0.36 -2.72
C LEU A 186 -2.16 0.12 -2.94
N PHE A 187 -2.98 0.37 -1.93
CA PHE A 187 -4.41 0.08 -1.94
C PHE A 187 -5.11 0.67 -3.18
N PHE A 188 -5.03 1.98 -3.38
CA PHE A 188 -5.70 2.65 -4.48
C PHE A 188 -5.16 2.30 -5.87
N PRO A 189 -3.83 2.32 -6.13
CA PRO A 189 -3.32 1.96 -7.45
C PRO A 189 -3.57 0.49 -7.78
N TRP A 190 -3.49 -0.43 -6.82
CA TRP A 190 -3.76 -1.85 -7.08
C TRP A 190 -5.24 -2.08 -7.45
N HIS A 191 -6.19 -1.53 -6.69
CA HIS A 191 -7.63 -1.69 -7.00
C HIS A 191 -8.11 -0.96 -8.25
N ARG A 192 -7.29 -0.04 -8.79
CA ARG A 192 -7.57 0.61 -10.07
C ARG A 192 -7.24 -0.31 -11.26
N TRP A 193 -6.23 -1.17 -11.11
CA TRP A 193 -5.80 -2.12 -12.13
C TRP A 193 -6.66 -3.38 -12.10
#